data_AF-A0A971AUG7-F1
#
_entry.id   AF-A0A971AUG7-F1
#
_cell.length_a   1.000
_cell.length_b   1.000
_cell.length_c   1.000
_cell.angle_alpha   90.00
_cell.angle_beta   90.00
_cell.angle_gamma   90.00
#
_symmetry.space_group_name_H-M   'P 1'
#
loop_
_entity.id
_entity.type
_entity.pdbx_description
1 polymer ?
#
loop_
_entity_poly.entity_id
_entity_poly.type
_entity_poly.pdbx_seq_one_letter_code
_entity_poly.pdbx_strand_id
1 'polypeptide(L)'
;LSCVMAGARKGDVWVTLQAHPNVIAVAVLLELAAVIITEGAQPDPETLKKAEAEDVPVLTTTDNTYVVVTKLAALGVLGASS
;
A
#
# COMPACT_ATOMS: atom_id res chain seq x y z
N LEU A 1 -11.60 2.27 -0.35
CA LEU A 1 -11.30 1.14 -1.26
C LEU A 1 -11.67 1.41 -2.73
N SER A 2 -12.83 2.01 -3.06
CA SER A 2 -13.24 2.25 -4.47
C SER A 2 -12.27 3.08 -5.33
N CYS A 3 -11.60 4.11 -4.78
CA CYS A 3 -10.66 4.93 -5.56
C CYS A 3 -9.39 4.18 -6.00
N VAL A 4 -8.93 3.19 -5.22
CA VAL A 4 -7.70 2.44 -5.52
C VAL A 4 -7.96 1.44 -6.65
N MET A 5 -9.13 0.78 -6.61
CA MET A 5 -9.55 -0.14 -7.68
C MET A 5 -9.77 0.55 -9.04
N ALA A 6 -10.06 1.85 -9.05
CA ALA A 6 -10.31 2.61 -10.28
C ALA A 6 -9.04 3.21 -10.90
N GLY A 7 -7.97 3.41 -10.12
CA GLY A 7 -6.82 4.21 -10.54
C GLY A 7 -5.45 3.55 -10.41
N ALA A 8 -5.30 2.49 -9.60
CA ALA A 8 -4.01 1.82 -9.44
C ALA A 8 -3.78 0.80 -10.57
N ARG A 9 -2.53 0.69 -10.99
CA ARG A 9 -2.07 -0.20 -12.05
C ARG A 9 -1.09 -1.23 -11.49
N LYS A 10 -0.90 -2.30 -12.26
CA LYS A 10 0.12 -3.30 -11.97
C LYS A 10 1.47 -2.64 -11.75
N GLY A 11 2.14 -3.02 -10.66
CA GLY A 11 3.45 -2.49 -10.27
C GLY A 11 3.41 -1.16 -9.51
N ASP A 12 2.24 -0.55 -9.29
CA ASP A 12 2.13 0.64 -8.43
C ASP A 12 2.36 0.27 -6.96
N VAL A 13 2.75 1.29 -6.16
CA VAL A 13 2.83 1.18 -4.70
C VAL A 13 1.63 1.90 -4.09
N TRP A 14 0.93 1.23 -3.18
CA TRP A 14 -0.22 1.82 -2.51
C TRP A 14 0.11 2.31 -1.10
N VAL A 15 0.02 3.62 -0.90
CA VAL A 15 0.16 4.27 0.41
C VAL A 15 -1.22 4.42 1.06
N THR A 16 -1.40 3.94 2.29
CA THR A 16 -2.69 3.93 2.99
C THR A 16 -2.54 3.99 4.51
N LEU A 17 -3.64 4.30 5.22
CA LEU A 17 -3.76 4.08 6.67
C LEU A 17 -4.48 2.76 7.00
N GLN A 18 -5.09 2.12 6.00
CA GLN A 18 -5.84 0.89 6.22
C GLN A 18 -4.85 -0.26 6.50
N ALA A 19 -5.05 -0.97 7.60
CA ALA A 19 -4.16 -2.03 8.08
C ALA A 19 -4.92 -3.32 8.38
N HIS A 20 -5.83 -3.69 7.47
CA HIS A 20 -6.72 -4.85 7.62
C HIS A 20 -6.62 -5.79 6.40
N PRO A 21 -7.10 -7.05 6.47
CA PRO A 21 -6.87 -8.06 5.43
C PRO A 21 -7.37 -7.70 4.02
N ASN A 22 -8.35 -6.80 3.88
CA ASN A 22 -8.84 -6.36 2.57
C ASN A 22 -7.81 -5.53 1.79
N VAL A 23 -6.84 -4.91 2.46
CA VAL A 23 -5.77 -4.17 1.79
C VAL A 23 -4.91 -5.12 0.97
N ILE A 24 -4.59 -6.28 1.54
CA ILE A 24 -3.85 -7.33 0.85
C ILE A 24 -4.66 -7.89 -0.30
N ALA A 25 -5.96 -8.16 -0.09
CA ALA A 25 -6.83 -8.67 -1.16
C ALA A 25 -6.84 -7.75 -2.39
N VAL A 26 -6.88 -6.43 -2.19
CA VAL A 26 -6.86 -5.46 -3.29
C VAL A 26 -5.47 -5.35 -3.91
N ALA A 27 -4.41 -5.41 -3.10
CA ALA A 27 -3.04 -5.39 -3.60
C ALA A 27 -2.76 -6.57 -4.55
N VAL A 28 -3.23 -7.76 -4.18
CA VAL A 28 -3.18 -8.96 -5.03
C VAL A 28 -4.00 -8.77 -6.30
N LEU A 29 -5.25 -8.34 -6.16
CA LEU A 29 -6.17 -8.16 -7.28
C LEU A 29 -5.63 -7.21 -8.35
N LEU A 30 -4.91 -6.16 -7.95
CA LEU A 30 -4.36 -5.14 -8.84
C LEU A 30 -2.88 -5.39 -9.20
N GLU A 31 -2.29 -6.50 -8.75
CA GLU A 31 -0.87 -6.82 -8.93
C GLU A 31 0.07 -5.68 -8.52
N LEU A 32 -0.18 -5.10 -7.35
CA LEU A 32 0.63 -3.99 -6.81
C LEU A 32 2.03 -4.47 -6.41
N ALA A 33 3.01 -3.58 -6.53
CA ALA A 33 4.39 -3.88 -6.14
C ALA A 33 4.57 -3.92 -4.60
N ALA A 34 3.83 -3.09 -3.87
CA ALA A 34 3.88 -3.03 -2.41
C ALA A 34 2.71 -2.23 -1.82
N VAL A 35 2.48 -2.42 -0.52
CA VAL A 35 1.62 -1.58 0.30
C VAL A 35 2.45 -0.90 1.39
N ILE A 36 2.27 0.41 1.57
CA ILE A 36 2.86 1.19 2.66
C ILE A 36 1.75 1.66 3.59
N ILE A 37 1.77 1.16 4.83
CA ILE A 37 0.87 1.54 5.91
C ILE A 37 1.52 2.67 6.72
N THR A 38 0.78 3.76 6.88
CA THR A 38 1.30 5.02 7.45
C THR A 38 0.73 5.30 8.85
N GLU A 39 1.22 6.37 9.48
CA GLU A 39 0.72 6.89 10.76
C GLU A 39 0.81 5.89 11.93
N GLY A 40 1.77 4.97 11.85
CA GLY A 40 2.02 3.97 12.88
C GLY A 40 0.95 2.88 12.97
N ALA A 41 -0.02 2.84 12.04
CA ALA A 41 -1.00 1.78 11.98
C ALA A 41 -0.30 0.42 11.82
N GLN A 42 -0.67 -0.54 12.66
CA GLN A 42 -0.07 -1.87 12.69
C GLN A 42 -1.04 -2.87 12.07
N PRO A 43 -0.65 -3.58 11.00
CA PRO A 43 -1.45 -4.68 10.48
C PRO A 43 -1.54 -5.79 11.53
N ASP A 44 -2.73 -6.35 11.68
CA ASP A 44 -2.93 -7.50 12.56
C ASP A 44 -2.19 -8.75 12.03
N PRO A 45 -1.95 -9.77 12.88
CA PRO A 45 -1.25 -10.98 12.47
C PRO A 45 -1.91 -11.73 11.31
N GLU A 46 -3.24 -11.60 11.13
CA GLU A 46 -3.96 -12.23 10.02
C GLU A 46 -3.62 -11.54 8.69
N THR A 47 -3.56 -10.21 8.70
CA THR A 47 -3.16 -9.36 7.58
C THR A 47 -1.73 -9.69 7.15
N LEU A 48 -0.81 -9.83 8.10
CA LEU A 48 0.58 -10.21 7.82
C LEU A 48 0.70 -11.62 7.22
N LYS A 49 0.02 -12.61 7.81
CA LYS A 49 -0.01 -13.98 7.26
C LYS A 49 -0.55 -14.01 5.83
N LYS A 50 -1.59 -13.23 5.56
CA LYS A 50 -2.16 -13.13 4.21
C LYS A 50 -1.18 -12.46 3.25
N ALA A 51 -0.49 -11.41 3.67
CA ALA A 51 0.54 -10.76 2.86
C ALA A 51 1.67 -11.71 2.49
N GLU A 52 2.14 -12.51 3.45
CA GLU A 52 3.16 -13.55 3.22
C GLU A 52 2.67 -14.66 2.27
N ALA A 53 1.43 -15.13 2.45
CA ALA A 53 0.86 -16.18 1.60
C ALA A 53 0.67 -15.76 0.14
N GLU A 54 0.37 -14.47 -0.08
CA GLU A 54 0.10 -13.91 -1.40
C GLU A 54 1.32 -13.18 -2.01
N ASP A 55 2.49 -13.25 -1.36
CA ASP A 55 3.74 -12.59 -1.76
C ASP A 55 3.61 -11.07 -2.00
N VAL A 56 2.87 -10.39 -1.10
CA VAL A 56 2.68 -8.93 -1.15
C VAL A 56 3.56 -8.25 -0.10
N PRO A 57 4.55 -7.43 -0.51
CA PRO A 57 5.35 -6.63 0.42
C PRO A 57 4.49 -5.61 1.17
N VAL A 58 4.56 -5.64 2.50
CA VAL A 58 3.91 -4.66 3.39
C VAL A 58 4.97 -3.93 4.20
N LEU A 59 5.02 -2.61 4.04
CA LEU A 59 5.88 -1.72 4.82
C LEU A 59 5.02 -0.90 5.79
N THR A 60 5.58 -0.58 6.96
CA THR A 60 4.94 0.29 7.94
C THR A 60 5.85 1.48 8.26
N THR A 61 5.24 2.63 8.56
CA THR A 61 5.97 3.83 9.00
C THR A 61 5.11 4.65 9.96
N THR A 62 5.77 5.39 10.86
CA THR A 62 5.12 6.38 11.74
C THR A 62 4.87 7.73 11.06
N ASP A 63 5.45 7.95 9.88
CA ASP A 63 5.20 9.15 9.09
C ASP A 63 3.74 9.20 8.62
N ASN A 64 3.19 10.41 8.47
CA ASN A 64 1.87 10.58 7.85
C ASN A 64 1.90 10.32 6.34
N THR A 65 0.72 10.02 5.77
CA THR A 65 0.60 9.68 4.34
C THR A 65 1.23 10.74 3.42
N TYR A 66 1.03 12.01 3.71
CA TYR A 66 1.57 13.10 2.88
C TYR A 66 3.11 13.10 2.87
N VAL A 67 3.74 12.95 4.04
CA VAL A 67 5.20 12.86 4.16
C VAL A 67 5.73 11.68 3.36
N VAL A 68 5.09 10.51 3.45
CA VAL A 68 5.51 9.32 2.70
C VAL A 68 5.44 9.58 1.20
N VAL A 69 4.33 10.14 0.70
CA VAL A 69 4.18 10.46 -0.73
C VAL A 69 5.21 11.49 -1.19
N THR A 70 5.52 12.51 -0.38
CA THR A 70 6.57 13.48 -0.75
C THR A 70 7.97 12.87 -0.81
N LYS A 71 8.30 11.94 0.09
CA LYS A 71 9.56 11.18 0.06
C LYS A 71 9.65 10.31 -1.19
N LEU A 72 8.58 9.59 -1.52
CA LEU A 72 8.50 8.78 -2.74
C LEU A 72 8.69 9.64 -4.00
N ALA A 73 8.00 10.78 -4.08
CA ALA A 73 8.13 11.71 -5.20
C ALA A 73 9.56 12.26 -5.33
N ALA A 74 10.21 12.62 -4.20
CA ALA A 74 11.60 13.07 -4.19
C ALA A 74 12.59 11.99 -4.67
N LEU A 75 12.23 10.71 -4.54
CA LEU A 75 12.98 9.57 -5.07
C LEU A 75 12.63 9.23 -6.52
N GLY A 76 11.73 9.99 -7.16
CA GLY A 76 11.28 9.76 -8.53
C GLY A 76 10.12 8.77 -8.67
N VAL A 77 9.54 8.29 -7.55
CA VAL A 77 8.32 7.49 -7.55
C VAL A 77 7.12 8.42 -7.59
N LEU A 78 6.58 8.65 -8.78
CA LEU A 78 5.47 9.56 -9.02
C LEU A 78 4.14 8.82 -9.01
N GLY A 79 3.07 9.52 -8.63
CA GLY A 79 1.71 8.98 -8.68
C GLY A 79 1.28 8.68 -10.12
N ALA A 80 0.40 7.69 -10.29
CA ALA A 80 -0.20 7.39 -11.58
C ALA A 80 -0.99 8.61 -12.09
N SER A 81 -0.53 9.23 -13.17
CA SER A 81 -1.33 10.18 -13.93
C SER A 81 -2.43 9.42 -14.67
N SER A 82 -3.68 9.86 -14.49
CA SER A 82 -4.84 9.45 -15.30
C SER A 82 -4.61 9.71 -16.78
#